data_AF-A0A6I4M0I2-F1
#
_entry.id   AF-A0A6I4M0I2-F1
#
_cell.length_a   1.000
_cell.length_b   1.000
_cell.length_c   1.000
_cell.angle_alpha   90.00
_cell.angle_beta   90.00
_cell.angle_gamma   90.00
#
_symmetry.space_group_name_H-M   'P 1'
#
loop_
_entity.id
_entity.type
_entity.pdbx_description
1 polymer ?
#
loop_
_entity_poly.entity_id
_entity_poly.type
_entity_poly.pdbx_seq_one_letter_code
_entity_poly.pdbx_strand_id
1 'polypeptide(L)'
;MYKWSILLYAAATASASAQIGADRQISSVPARPSLEKRGVALVMGKDTATLKRLFGEPRLDIIEVYGRKLQFTGKVCILDVYLYPDGKGGTEIVTHVDARRSDGAEVDRAACIEALIRR
;
A
#
# COMPACT_ATOMS: atom_id res chain seq x y z
N MET A 1 2.27 -71.03 -15.41
CA MET A 1 1.81 -71.10 -14.01
C MET A 1 2.64 -70.12 -13.19
N TYR A 2 2.06 -68.96 -12.86
CA TYR A 2 2.68 -67.89 -12.07
C TYR A 2 2.56 -68.23 -10.59
N LYS A 3 3.68 -68.24 -9.85
CA LYS A 3 3.64 -68.36 -8.39
C LYS A 3 4.90 -67.80 -7.71
N TRP A 4 4.70 -66.64 -7.06
CA TRP A 4 5.30 -66.15 -5.81
C TRP A 4 6.79 -65.77 -5.86
N SER A 5 7.25 -64.64 -5.31
CA SER A 5 6.89 -64.05 -4.01
C SER A 5 7.17 -62.54 -4.01
N ILE A 6 6.21 -61.76 -3.53
CA ILE A 6 6.39 -60.34 -3.24
C ILE A 6 7.00 -60.24 -1.84
N LEU A 7 8.27 -59.84 -1.76
CA LEU A 7 8.90 -59.44 -0.50
C LEU A 7 8.52 -57.99 -0.23
N LEU A 8 7.74 -57.78 0.84
CA LEU A 8 7.53 -56.47 1.44
C LEU A 8 8.86 -55.96 2.02
N TYR A 9 9.32 -54.80 1.55
CA TYR A 9 10.21 -53.95 2.32
C TYR A 9 9.47 -52.67 2.67
N ALA A 10 9.08 -52.57 3.94
CA ALA A 10 8.62 -51.33 4.54
C ALA A 10 9.86 -50.48 4.83
N ALA A 11 10.12 -49.46 3.99
CA ALA A 11 11.08 -48.42 4.28
C ALA A 11 10.34 -47.21 4.87
N ALA A 12 10.25 -47.17 6.20
CA ALA A 12 9.85 -45.97 6.92
C ALA A 12 11.04 -45.01 6.97
N THR A 13 10.95 -43.88 6.27
CA THR A 13 11.86 -42.75 6.48
C THR A 13 11.04 -41.50 6.78
N ALA A 14 11.34 -40.89 7.92
CA ALA A 14 10.58 -39.83 8.55
C ALA A 14 10.66 -38.53 7.75
N SER A 15 9.52 -37.93 7.46
CA SER A 15 9.44 -36.55 6.96
C SER A 15 9.78 -35.57 8.09
N ALA A 16 10.97 -34.99 8.05
CA ALA A 16 11.33 -33.85 8.88
C ALA A 16 10.71 -32.58 8.30
N SER A 17 9.59 -32.13 8.86
CA SER A 17 9.00 -30.83 8.56
C SER A 17 9.88 -29.73 9.17
N ALA A 18 10.70 -29.08 8.35
CA ALA A 18 11.39 -27.86 8.74
C ALA A 18 10.38 -26.69 8.79
N GLN A 19 9.83 -26.43 9.97
CA GLN A 19 9.08 -25.21 10.24
C GLN A 19 10.06 -24.04 10.30
N ILE A 20 10.25 -23.35 9.18
CA ILE A 20 10.93 -22.04 9.15
C ILE A 20 9.92 -21.02 9.68
N GLY A 21 9.75 -20.98 11.00
CA GLY A 21 9.19 -19.85 11.71
C GLY A 21 10.24 -18.74 11.74
N ALA A 22 10.43 -18.05 10.63
CA ALA A 22 11.13 -16.78 10.65
C ALA A 22 10.14 -15.74 11.19
N ASP A 23 10.17 -15.56 12.51
CA ASP A 23 9.61 -14.41 13.20
C ASP A 23 10.20 -13.15 12.56
N ARG A 24 9.47 -12.57 11.60
CA ARG A 24 9.80 -11.27 11.03
C ARG A 24 9.51 -10.26 12.12
N GLN A 25 10.48 -10.02 13.01
CA GLN A 25 10.44 -8.90 13.93
C GLN A 25 10.30 -7.61 13.12
N ILE A 26 9.07 -7.14 13.01
CA ILE A 26 8.75 -5.83 12.50
C ILE A 26 9.16 -4.88 13.63
N SER A 27 10.36 -4.33 13.57
CA SER A 27 10.77 -3.25 14.48
C SER A 27 9.82 -2.08 14.27
N SER A 28 8.79 -1.97 15.12
CA SER A 28 7.85 -0.85 15.11
C SER A 28 8.54 0.36 15.72
N VAL A 29 9.16 1.17 14.88
CA VAL A 29 9.44 2.56 15.25
C VAL A 29 8.07 3.21 15.52
N PRO A 30 7.79 3.76 16.72
CA PRO A 30 6.53 4.43 16.96
C PRO A 30 6.46 5.66 16.06
N ALA A 31 5.67 5.57 14.99
CA ALA A 31 5.26 6.73 14.22
C ALA A 31 4.65 7.74 15.20
N ARG A 32 5.13 8.99 15.22
CA ARG A 32 4.58 10.04 16.08
C ARG A 32 3.12 10.27 15.64
N PRO A 33 2.10 9.79 16.38
CA PRO A 33 0.73 9.69 15.85
C PRO A 33 0.09 11.04 15.54
N SER A 34 0.65 12.13 16.08
CA SER A 34 0.14 13.49 15.91
C SER A 34 0.63 14.18 14.64
N LEU A 35 1.82 13.85 14.12
CA LEU A 35 2.33 14.44 12.88
C LEU A 35 1.69 13.80 11.66
N GLU A 36 1.53 12.48 11.70
CA GLU A 36 0.92 11.70 10.62
C GLU A 36 -0.54 12.16 10.37
N LYS A 37 -1.32 12.33 11.44
CA LYS A 37 -2.69 12.86 11.35
C LYS A 37 -2.77 14.27 10.78
N ARG A 38 -1.82 15.16 11.09
CA ARG A 38 -1.86 16.56 10.65
C ARG A 38 -1.59 16.70 9.16
N GLY A 39 -0.55 16.04 8.63
CA GLY A 39 -0.22 16.13 7.21
C GLY A 39 -1.29 15.47 6.33
N VAL A 40 -1.81 14.32 6.76
CA VAL A 40 -2.90 13.63 6.04
C VAL A 40 -4.19 14.48 6.03
N ALA A 41 -4.50 15.20 7.10
CA ALA A 41 -5.68 16.07 7.16
C ALA A 41 -5.70 17.19 6.10
N LEU A 42 -4.55 17.55 5.51
CA LEU A 42 -4.49 18.55 4.43
C LEU A 42 -5.15 18.07 3.13
N VAL A 43 -5.14 16.75 2.89
CA VAL A 43 -5.63 16.15 1.63
C VAL A 43 -6.97 15.45 1.77
N MET A 44 -7.32 14.97 2.96
CA MET A 44 -8.57 14.25 3.18
C MET A 44 -9.79 15.13 2.84
N GLY A 45 -10.75 14.55 2.13
CA GLY A 45 -11.96 15.24 1.69
C GLY A 45 -11.76 16.29 0.60
N LYS A 46 -10.55 16.43 0.02
CA LYS A 46 -10.30 17.34 -1.10
C LYS A 46 -10.68 16.69 -2.42
N ASP A 47 -11.08 17.51 -3.38
CA ASP A 47 -11.37 17.09 -4.75
C ASP A 47 -10.11 17.11 -5.63
N THR A 48 -10.23 16.55 -6.84
CA THR A 48 -9.16 16.54 -7.84
C THR A 48 -8.61 17.94 -8.14
N ALA A 49 -9.46 18.95 -8.25
CA ALA A 49 -9.03 20.31 -8.55
C ALA A 49 -8.14 20.89 -7.45
N THR A 50 -8.47 20.62 -6.18
CA THR A 50 -7.65 21.04 -5.04
C THR A 50 -6.33 20.30 -4.98
N LEU A 51 -6.32 18.98 -5.22
CA LEU A 51 -5.08 18.20 -5.28
C LEU A 51 -4.15 18.71 -6.38
N LYS A 52 -4.70 19.07 -7.56
CA LYS A 52 -3.91 19.66 -8.65
C LYS A 52 -3.32 21.02 -8.30
N ARG A 53 -4.03 21.85 -7.53
CA ARG A 53 -3.46 23.13 -7.04
C ARG A 53 -2.35 22.89 -6.01
N LEU A 54 -2.49 21.88 -5.14
CA LEU A 54 -1.50 21.56 -4.10
C LEU A 54 -0.25 20.87 -4.66
N PHE A 55 -0.45 19.96 -5.61
CA PHE A 55 0.58 19.03 -6.07
C PHE A 55 0.81 19.08 -7.58
N GLY A 56 0.33 20.08 -8.31
CA GLY A 56 0.41 20.12 -9.78
C GLY A 56 -0.30 18.95 -10.47
N GLU A 57 0.03 18.70 -11.74
CA GLU A 57 -0.57 17.57 -12.47
C GLU A 57 -0.08 16.22 -11.92
N PRO A 58 -0.99 15.24 -11.76
CA PRO A 58 -0.61 13.90 -11.36
C PRO A 58 0.11 13.17 -12.50
N ARG A 59 1.02 12.26 -12.13
CA ARG A 59 1.67 11.36 -13.07
C ARG A 59 0.68 10.33 -13.63
N LEU A 60 -0.22 9.83 -12.78
CA LEU A 60 -1.29 8.91 -13.19
C LEU A 60 -2.63 9.46 -12.73
N ASP A 61 -3.60 9.33 -13.59
CA ASP A 61 -4.99 9.70 -13.35
C ASP A 61 -5.86 8.57 -13.91
N ILE A 62 -6.33 7.71 -13.03
CA ILE A 62 -7.02 6.46 -13.38
C ILE A 62 -8.46 6.56 -12.90
N ILE A 63 -9.40 6.43 -13.82
CA ILE A 63 -10.82 6.28 -13.50
C ILE A 63 -11.12 4.80 -13.27
N GLU A 64 -11.69 4.50 -12.12
CA GLU A 64 -12.16 3.18 -11.72
C GLU A 64 -13.70 3.13 -11.79
N VAL A 65 -14.30 1.95 -11.57
CA VAL A 65 -15.76 1.77 -11.66
C VAL A 65 -16.52 2.64 -10.64
N TYR A 66 -15.96 2.82 -9.44
CA TYR A 66 -16.62 3.53 -8.34
C TYR A 66 -15.81 4.69 -7.77
N GLY A 67 -14.72 5.09 -8.44
CA GLY A 67 -13.86 6.15 -7.96
C GLY A 67 -12.72 6.46 -8.91
N ARG A 68 -11.71 7.11 -8.35
CA ARG A 68 -10.57 7.61 -9.10
C ARG A 68 -9.30 7.52 -8.29
N LYS A 69 -8.22 7.15 -8.95
CA LYS A 69 -6.87 7.14 -8.37
C LYS A 69 -5.99 8.18 -9.05
N LEU A 70 -5.40 9.05 -8.24
CA LEU A 70 -4.35 9.97 -8.68
C LEU A 70 -3.02 9.53 -8.10
N GLN A 71 -1.94 9.64 -8.88
CA GLN A 71 -0.58 9.40 -8.38
C GLN A 71 0.30 10.63 -8.58
N PHE A 72 0.96 11.06 -7.52
CA PHE A 72 1.94 12.14 -7.53
C PHE A 72 3.32 11.57 -7.20
N THR A 73 4.35 12.03 -7.92
CA THR A 73 5.74 11.60 -7.71
C THR A 73 6.57 12.78 -7.21
N GLY A 74 7.19 12.61 -6.05
CA GLY A 74 8.20 13.51 -5.52
C GLY A 74 9.60 12.89 -5.61
N LYS A 75 10.62 13.64 -5.18
CA LYS A 75 12.02 13.15 -5.18
C LYS A 75 12.22 11.97 -4.23
N VAL A 76 11.50 11.93 -3.12
CA VAL A 76 11.72 10.98 -2.00
C VAL A 76 10.59 9.96 -1.84
N CYS A 77 9.44 10.17 -2.47
CA CYS A 77 8.27 9.31 -2.33
C CYS A 77 7.28 9.46 -3.50
N ILE A 78 6.36 8.52 -3.60
CA ILE A 78 5.19 8.49 -4.47
C ILE A 78 3.96 8.50 -3.56
N LEU A 79 3.01 9.39 -3.84
CA LEU A 79 1.72 9.48 -3.15
C LEU A 79 0.62 8.99 -4.09
N ASP A 80 -0.10 7.94 -3.69
CA ASP A 80 -1.35 7.54 -4.31
C ASP A 80 -2.52 8.13 -3.52
N VAL A 81 -3.47 8.75 -4.22
CA VAL A 81 -4.65 9.37 -3.66
C VAL A 81 -5.88 8.71 -4.26
N TYR A 82 -6.75 8.17 -3.40
CA TYR A 82 -7.96 7.49 -3.80
C TYR A 82 -9.16 8.37 -3.49
N LEU A 83 -9.95 8.65 -4.53
CA LEU A 83 -11.13 9.48 -4.45
C LEU A 83 -12.37 8.63 -4.69
N TYR A 84 -13.38 8.82 -3.84
CA TYR A 84 -14.70 8.22 -4.00
C TYR A 84 -15.77 9.31 -3.89
N PRO A 85 -16.96 9.10 -4.48
CA PRO A 85 -18.08 10.01 -4.34
C PRO A 85 -18.41 10.32 -2.87
N ASP A 86 -18.62 11.58 -2.54
CA ASP A 86 -18.97 12.07 -1.21
C ASP A 86 -20.43 11.76 -0.76
N GLY A 87 -21.20 11.12 -1.63
CA GLY A 87 -22.63 10.83 -1.44
C GLY A 87 -23.55 12.06 -1.59
N LYS A 88 -23.02 13.24 -1.91
CA LYS A 88 -23.75 14.51 -2.02
C LYS A 88 -23.46 15.18 -3.36
N GLY A 89 -24.16 14.75 -4.40
CA GLY A 89 -23.98 15.28 -5.75
C GLY A 89 -22.82 14.65 -6.52
N GLY A 90 -22.18 13.62 -5.96
CA GLY A 90 -21.26 12.74 -6.69
C GLY A 90 -19.86 13.31 -6.88
N THR A 91 -19.47 14.34 -6.11
CA THR A 91 -18.11 14.86 -6.18
C THR A 91 -17.15 13.83 -5.60
N GLU A 92 -16.11 13.47 -6.37
CA GLU A 92 -15.07 12.57 -5.89
C GLU A 92 -14.13 13.31 -4.94
N ILE A 93 -14.05 12.83 -3.69
CA ILE A 93 -13.21 13.39 -2.64
C ILE A 93 -12.23 12.34 -2.12
N VAL A 94 -11.07 12.80 -1.63
CA VAL A 94 -10.09 11.89 -1.02
C VAL A 94 -10.69 11.19 0.19
N THR A 95 -10.71 9.87 0.13
CA THR A 95 -11.11 8.97 1.21
C THR A 95 -9.93 8.21 1.80
N HIS A 96 -8.85 8.04 1.02
CA HIS A 96 -7.66 7.32 1.44
C HIS A 96 -6.42 7.80 0.69
N VAL A 97 -5.26 7.67 1.34
CA VAL A 97 -3.95 7.93 0.74
C VAL A 97 -2.92 6.90 1.19
N ASP A 98 -2.06 6.52 0.26
CA ASP A 98 -0.88 5.68 0.49
C ASP A 98 0.38 6.43 0.05
N ALA A 99 1.48 6.21 0.76
CA ALA A 99 2.78 6.75 0.41
C ALA A 99 3.85 5.65 0.40
N ARG A 100 4.67 5.64 -0.65
CA ARG A 100 5.76 4.66 -0.81
C ARG A 100 6.99 5.25 -1.47
N ARG A 101 8.11 4.53 -1.36
CA ARG A 101 9.30 4.73 -2.19
C ARG A 101 9.14 4.03 -3.55
N SER A 102 10.06 4.30 -4.46
CA SER A 102 10.09 3.68 -5.79
C SER A 102 10.30 2.16 -5.77
N ASP A 103 10.90 1.63 -4.71
CA ASP A 103 11.07 0.19 -4.46
C ASP A 103 9.83 -0.47 -3.83
N GLY A 104 8.75 0.30 -3.63
CA GLY A 104 7.49 -0.19 -3.06
C GLY A 104 7.41 -0.11 -1.54
N ALA A 105 8.50 0.21 -0.83
CA ALA A 105 8.48 0.30 0.63
C ALA A 105 7.57 1.45 1.09
N GLU A 106 6.68 1.17 2.05
CA GLU A 106 5.81 2.18 2.66
C GLU A 106 6.63 3.26 3.38
N VAL A 107 6.14 4.49 3.32
CA VAL A 107 6.73 5.64 4.04
C VAL A 107 5.64 6.46 4.74
N ASP A 108 6.06 7.33 5.66
CA ASP A 108 5.14 8.22 6.36
C ASP A 108 4.36 9.11 5.39
N ARG A 109 3.03 9.02 5.46
CA ARG A 109 2.10 9.69 4.53
C ARG A 109 2.18 11.20 4.66
N ALA A 110 2.20 11.72 5.88
CA ALA A 110 2.31 13.15 6.14
C ALA A 110 3.62 13.72 5.61
N ALA A 111 4.74 13.05 5.86
CA ALA A 111 6.05 13.46 5.35
C ALA A 111 6.09 13.48 3.82
N CYS A 112 5.43 12.52 3.15
CA CYS A 112 5.34 12.50 1.70
C CYS A 112 4.50 13.66 1.15
N ILE A 113 3.33 13.92 1.74
CA ILE A 113 2.48 15.07 1.39
C ILE A 113 3.26 16.37 1.54
N GLU A 114 3.91 16.57 2.68
CA GLU A 114 4.74 17.74 2.97
C GLU A 114 5.89 17.91 1.98
N ALA A 115 6.54 16.81 1.58
CA ALA A 115 7.60 16.84 0.57
C ALA A 115 7.07 17.21 -0.82
N LEU A 116 5.84 16.80 -1.17
CA LEU A 116 5.19 17.16 -2.43
C LEU A 116 4.77 18.63 -2.47
N ILE A 117 4.33 19.21 -1.35
CA ILE A 117 3.95 20.63 -1.26
C ILE A 117 5.16 21.55 -1.48
N ARG A 118 6.33 21.18 -0.94
CA ARG A 118 7.55 22.03 -0.97
C ARG A 118 8.38 21.92 -2.25
N ARG A 119 7.90 21.22 -3.28
CA ARG A 119 8.72 20.83 -4.43
C ARG A 119 8.98 21.95 -5.44
#